data_AF-D0RM82-F1
#
_entry.id   AF-D0RM82-F1
#
_cell.length_a   1.000
_cell.length_b   1.000
_cell.length_c   1.000
_cell.angle_alpha   90.00
_cell.angle_beta   90.00
_cell.angle_gamma   90.00
#
_symmetry.space_group_name_H-M   'P 1'
#
loop_
_entity.id
_entity.type
_entity.pdbx_description
1 polymer ?
#
loop_
_entity_poly.entity_id
_entity_poly.type
_entity_poly.pdbx_seq_one_letter_code
_entity_poly.pdbx_strand_id
1 'polypeptide(L)'
;MDSSIVLIDKMRTGQKVFDVILWFITKERFRFRYSHGDKETFWFSFELAHAPYSFSPWGVSVVSSTPNKDMTKHPNSLCGSILQYMPNASDNAEILYVNGKALLDPYPQGIDYVPKAQWNNMLNTFPTHMTPRQPRTELNRTGDEKVYLECLVGLGATPLPDMFAGMLLRRHVPVASIARAI
;
A
#
# COMPACT_ATOMS: atom_id res chain seq x y z
N MET A 1 9.12 6.66 -2.83
CA MET A 1 7.89 6.96 -2.06
C MET A 1 7.71 5.86 -1.02
N ASP A 2 7.62 6.20 0.27
CA ASP A 2 7.29 5.22 1.31
C ASP A 2 5.88 5.52 1.81
N SER A 3 4.94 4.61 1.54
CA SER A 3 3.56 4.73 1.98
C SER A 3 3.19 3.47 2.72
N SER A 4 2.88 3.61 4.00
CA SER A 4 2.67 2.51 4.93
C SER A 4 1.23 2.42 5.42
N ILE A 5 0.87 1.31 6.07
CA ILE A 5 -0.37 1.17 6.83
C ILE A 5 -0.12 1.53 8.30
N VAL A 6 -1.11 2.13 8.96
CA VAL A 6 -1.12 2.33 10.41
C VAL A 6 -2.02 1.26 11.04
N LEU A 7 -1.45 0.47 11.95
CA LEU A 7 -2.18 -0.53 12.73
C LEU A 7 -2.23 -0.09 14.19
N ILE A 8 -3.43 -0.06 14.77
CA ILE A 8 -3.64 0.32 16.17
C ILE A 8 -4.36 -0.83 16.88
N ASP A 9 -3.69 -1.40 17.87
CA ASP A 9 -4.33 -2.31 18.81
C ASP A 9 -5.13 -1.50 19.83
N LYS A 10 -6.45 -1.44 19.64
CA LYS A 10 -7.35 -0.64 20.48
C LYS A 10 -7.39 -1.09 21.94
N MET A 11 -7.14 -2.37 22.22
CA MET A 11 -7.16 -2.91 23.58
C MET A 11 -5.92 -2.49 24.37
N ARG A 12 -4.77 -2.43 23.69
CA ARG A 12 -3.50 -2.01 24.29
C ARG A 12 -3.29 -0.50 24.27
N THR A 13 -3.94 0.19 23.34
CA THR A 13 -3.84 1.65 23.19
C THR A 13 -4.72 2.32 24.24
N GLY A 14 -4.10 3.06 25.16
CA GLY A 14 -4.84 3.81 26.18
C GLY A 14 -5.68 4.96 25.59
N GLN A 15 -6.77 5.31 26.28
CA GLN A 15 -7.73 6.34 25.85
C GLN A 15 -7.07 7.68 25.49
N LYS A 16 -5.98 8.06 26.19
CA LYS A 16 -5.23 9.30 25.94
C LYS A 16 -4.80 9.48 24.48
N VAL A 17 -4.36 8.41 23.81
CA VAL A 17 -3.96 8.48 22.40
C VAL A 17 -5.16 8.89 21.54
N PHE A 18 -6.33 8.29 21.78
CA PHE A 18 -7.54 8.60 21.03
C PHE A 18 -8.06 10.01 21.31
N ASP A 19 -7.92 10.50 22.55
CA ASP A 19 -8.29 11.88 22.89
C ASP A 19 -7.41 12.89 22.15
N VAL A 20 -6.10 12.63 22.04
CA VAL A 20 -5.16 13.46 21.28
C VAL A 20 -5.44 13.39 19.78
N ILE A 21 -5.72 12.21 19.22
CA ILE A 21 -6.15 12.06 17.82
C ILE A 21 -7.41 12.89 17.57
N LEU A 22 -8.41 12.79 18.46
CA LEU A 22 -9.65 13.54 18.34
C LEU A 22 -9.40 15.05 18.40
N TRP A 23 -8.52 15.51 19.29
CA TRP A 23 -8.13 16.91 19.39
C TRP A 23 -7.44 17.40 18.11
N PHE A 24 -6.51 16.62 17.54
CA PHE A 24 -5.86 16.95 16.27
C PHE A 24 -6.86 17.10 15.13
N ILE A 25 -7.82 16.18 15.04
CA ILE A 25 -8.85 16.17 13.98
C ILE A 25 -9.87 17.29 14.18
N THR A 26 -10.27 17.60 15.41
CA THR A 26 -11.39 18.52 15.66
C THR A 26 -10.97 19.95 15.97
N LYS A 27 -9.73 20.17 16.41
CA LYS A 27 -9.23 21.48 16.84
C LYS A 27 -7.97 21.86 16.09
N GLU A 28 -6.91 21.07 16.23
CA GLU A 28 -5.57 21.54 15.85
C GLU A 28 -5.38 21.68 14.34
N ARG A 29 -6.00 20.80 13.53
CA ARG A 29 -5.96 20.91 12.06
C ARG A 29 -6.51 22.23 11.51
N PHE A 30 -7.35 22.92 12.28
CA PHE A 30 -7.94 24.20 11.89
C PHE A 30 -7.09 25.40 12.34
N ARG A 31 -6.14 25.20 13.24
CA ARG A 31 -5.28 26.25 13.79
C ARG A 31 -3.96 26.32 13.04
N PHE A 32 -3.35 25.16 12.75
CA PHE A 32 -2.07 25.07 12.07
C PHE A 32 -2.03 23.90 11.09
N ARG A 33 -1.26 24.06 10.02
CA ARG A 33 -0.91 22.96 9.12
C ARG A 33 0.26 22.20 9.73
N TYR A 34 -0.03 21.10 10.43
CA TYR A 34 0.98 20.25 11.07
C TYR A 34 1.34 18.99 10.26
N SER A 35 0.60 18.68 9.19
CA SER A 35 0.72 17.43 8.44
C SER A 35 0.57 17.65 6.94
N HIS A 36 1.20 16.77 6.15
CA HIS A 36 0.99 16.66 4.70
C HIS A 36 -0.05 15.57 4.35
N GLY A 37 -0.39 14.69 5.30
CA GLY A 37 -1.37 13.62 5.13
C GLY A 37 -2.13 13.27 6.42
N ASP A 38 -2.78 12.11 6.40
CA ASP A 38 -3.52 11.56 7.53
C ASP A 38 -2.58 10.86 8.54
N LYS A 39 -1.46 10.31 8.08
CA LYS A 39 -0.60 9.42 8.88
C LYS A 39 0.16 10.11 10.00
N GLU A 40 0.62 11.34 9.78
CA GLU A 40 1.39 12.11 10.75
C GLU A 40 0.62 12.30 12.06
N THR A 41 -0.70 12.47 11.95
CA THR A 41 -1.64 12.59 13.08
C THR A 41 -1.50 11.44 14.06
N PHE A 42 -1.24 10.22 13.58
CA PHE A 42 -1.18 9.04 14.44
C PHE A 42 0.09 9.03 15.26
N TRP A 43 1.28 9.07 14.65
CA TRP A 43 2.51 9.02 15.44
C TRP A 43 2.67 10.23 16.36
N PHE A 44 2.22 11.43 15.95
CA PHE A 44 2.21 12.58 16.85
C PHE A 44 1.30 12.38 18.06
N SER A 45 0.15 11.73 17.87
CA SER A 45 -0.73 11.38 18.98
C SER A 45 -0.11 10.37 19.94
N PHE A 46 0.61 9.37 19.43
CA PHE A 46 1.34 8.42 20.27
C PHE A 46 2.48 9.09 21.05
N GLU A 47 3.24 9.98 20.40
CA GLU A 47 4.28 10.78 21.04
C GLU A 47 3.74 11.68 22.16
N LEU A 48 2.72 12.50 21.87
CA LEU A 48 2.13 13.41 22.86
C LEU A 48 1.45 12.68 24.01
N ALA A 49 0.89 11.50 23.77
CA ALA A 49 0.29 10.67 24.81
C ALA A 49 1.33 9.85 25.59
N HIS A 50 2.62 9.93 25.23
CA HIS A 50 3.70 9.09 25.76
C HIS A 50 3.37 7.59 25.69
N ALA A 51 2.73 7.16 24.59
CA ALA A 51 2.36 5.78 24.36
C ALA A 51 3.39 5.08 23.45
N PRO A 52 3.76 3.82 23.73
CA PRO A 52 4.73 3.10 22.93
C PRO A 52 4.18 2.83 21.51
N TYR A 53 5.02 3.01 20.51
CA TYR A 53 4.77 2.67 19.12
C TYR A 53 6.08 2.23 18.45
N SER A 54 5.98 1.65 17.25
CA SER A 54 7.15 1.22 16.48
C SER A 54 6.86 1.28 14.99
N PHE A 55 7.87 1.63 14.20
CA PHE A 55 7.82 1.46 12.76
C PHE A 55 8.09 0.01 12.37
N SER A 56 7.49 -0.43 11.26
CA SER A 56 7.86 -1.70 10.65
C SER A 56 9.35 -1.71 10.30
N PRO A 57 10.11 -2.78 10.66
CA PRO A 57 11.50 -2.93 10.25
C PRO A 57 11.63 -3.22 8.74
N TRP A 58 10.52 -3.56 8.10
CA TRP A 58 10.44 -3.88 6.67
C TRP A 58 10.05 -2.64 5.86
N GLY A 59 10.75 -2.43 4.75
CA GLY A 59 10.48 -1.37 3.78
C GLY A 59 9.23 -1.62 2.96
N VAL A 60 8.84 -0.62 2.18
CA VAL A 60 7.72 -0.71 1.23
C VAL A 60 7.95 -1.83 0.22
N SER A 61 6.90 -2.56 -0.12
CA SER A 61 6.90 -3.57 -1.18
C SER A 61 5.74 -3.28 -2.13
N VAL A 62 5.74 -3.89 -3.31
CA VAL A 62 4.61 -3.78 -4.24
C VAL A 62 4.20 -5.13 -4.79
N VAL A 63 2.95 -5.19 -5.23
CA VAL A 63 2.41 -6.26 -6.06
C VAL A 63 2.37 -5.76 -7.50
N SER A 64 2.74 -6.61 -8.46
CA SER A 64 2.74 -6.29 -9.89
C SER A 64 1.31 -6.10 -10.43
N SER A 65 0.75 -4.93 -10.17
CA SER A 65 -0.60 -4.54 -10.53
C SER A 65 -0.62 -3.62 -11.76
N THR A 66 0.45 -3.59 -12.56
CA THR A 66 0.52 -2.85 -13.83
C THR A 66 0.64 -3.83 -15.00
N PRO A 67 -0.15 -3.70 -16.09
CA PRO A 67 -0.13 -4.64 -17.22
C PRO A 67 1.03 -4.37 -18.19
N ASN A 68 2.26 -4.20 -17.69
CA ASN A 68 3.41 -3.75 -18.48
C ASN A 68 4.40 -4.87 -18.87
N LYS A 69 4.06 -6.14 -18.59
CA LYS A 69 4.94 -7.31 -18.76
C LYS A 69 6.27 -7.16 -17.99
N ASP A 70 6.21 -6.62 -16.76
CA ASP A 70 7.37 -6.44 -15.87
C ASP A 70 8.30 -7.65 -15.88
N MET A 71 7.75 -8.86 -15.69
CA MET A 71 8.58 -10.07 -15.63
C MET A 71 9.38 -10.37 -16.90
N THR A 72 8.93 -9.91 -18.07
CA THR A 72 9.65 -10.09 -19.34
C THR A 72 10.65 -8.97 -19.59
N LYS A 73 10.31 -7.73 -19.24
CA LYS A 73 11.11 -6.54 -19.60
C LYS A 73 12.05 -6.09 -18.47
N HIS A 74 11.62 -6.26 -17.23
CA HIS A 74 12.24 -5.74 -16.02
C HIS A 74 12.12 -6.78 -14.88
N PRO A 75 12.76 -7.95 -14.98
CA PRO A 75 12.53 -9.06 -14.06
C PRO A 75 12.90 -8.76 -12.59
N ASN A 76 13.64 -7.69 -12.34
CA ASN A 76 14.07 -7.24 -11.01
C ASN A 76 13.36 -5.96 -10.53
N SER A 77 12.37 -5.46 -11.26
CA SER A 77 11.67 -4.22 -10.94
C SER A 77 10.17 -4.43 -11.10
N LEU A 78 9.40 -4.03 -10.10
CA LEU A 78 7.95 -4.19 -10.11
C LEU A 78 7.28 -2.85 -9.89
N CYS A 79 6.20 -2.61 -10.64
CA CYS A 79 5.34 -1.44 -10.45
C CYS A 79 3.94 -1.88 -10.01
N GLY A 80 3.36 -1.16 -9.06
CA GLY A 80 1.95 -1.35 -8.74
C GLY A 80 1.56 -1.06 -7.29
N SER A 81 0.63 -1.87 -6.80
CA SER A 81 -0.05 -1.66 -5.53
C SER A 81 0.88 -1.92 -4.36
N ILE A 82 0.93 -0.98 -3.42
CA ILE A 82 1.72 -1.11 -2.20
C ILE A 82 1.30 -2.37 -1.42
N LEU A 83 2.30 -3.09 -0.95
CA LEU A 83 2.22 -4.26 -0.09
C LEU A 83 3.07 -4.02 1.16
N GLN A 84 2.57 -4.49 2.31
CA GLN A 84 3.30 -4.48 3.57
C GLN A 84 3.35 -5.91 4.14
N TYR A 85 4.52 -6.31 4.63
CA TYR A 85 4.73 -7.55 5.36
C TYR A 85 4.43 -7.39 6.85
N MET A 86 4.17 -8.51 7.52
CA MET A 86 4.04 -8.56 8.98
C MET A 86 5.28 -7.96 9.66
N PRO A 87 5.13 -7.02 10.62
CA PRO A 87 6.24 -6.35 11.27
C PRO A 87 6.86 -7.22 12.40
N ASN A 88 7.15 -8.47 12.09
CA ASN A 88 7.82 -9.41 12.99
C ASN A 88 9.19 -9.80 12.42
N ALA A 89 10.05 -10.35 13.27
CA ALA A 89 11.38 -10.84 12.89
C ALA A 89 11.35 -12.29 12.37
N SER A 90 10.18 -12.86 12.11
CA SER A 90 10.06 -14.24 11.62
C SER A 90 10.73 -14.38 10.27
N ASP A 91 11.41 -15.49 10.01
CA ASP A 91 11.99 -15.79 8.68
C ASP A 91 10.89 -15.95 7.62
N ASN A 92 9.68 -16.32 8.03
CA ASN A 92 8.53 -16.40 7.14
C ASN A 92 8.00 -15.00 6.83
N ALA A 93 8.18 -14.57 5.57
CA ALA A 93 7.69 -13.30 5.04
C ALA A 93 6.17 -13.35 4.78
N GLU A 94 5.38 -13.18 5.83
CA GLU A 94 3.92 -13.13 5.73
C GLU A 94 3.42 -11.75 5.28
N ILE A 95 2.50 -11.74 4.32
CA ILE A 95 1.86 -10.52 3.80
C ILE A 95 0.81 -10.05 4.81
N LEU A 96 0.93 -8.82 5.31
CA LEU A 96 -0.04 -8.21 6.21
C LEU A 96 -1.13 -7.46 5.43
N TYR A 97 -0.75 -6.71 4.40
CA TYR A 97 -1.66 -5.79 3.72
C TYR A 97 -1.25 -5.56 2.27
N VAL A 98 -2.24 -5.39 1.39
CA VAL A 98 -2.06 -4.89 0.03
C VAL A 98 -3.10 -3.80 -0.24
N ASN A 99 -2.65 -2.68 -0.80
CA ASN A 99 -3.54 -1.60 -1.19
C ASN A 99 -4.42 -2.05 -2.37
N GLY A 100 -5.70 -2.26 -2.07
CA GLY A 100 -6.64 -2.87 -2.99
C GLY A 100 -7.19 -1.97 -4.09
N LYS A 101 -6.91 -0.64 -4.10
CA LYS A 101 -7.52 0.26 -5.09
C LYS A 101 -7.27 -0.23 -6.51
N ALA A 102 -6.02 -0.59 -6.79
CA ALA A 102 -5.61 -1.08 -8.09
C ALA A 102 -6.01 -2.53 -8.38
N LEU A 103 -6.35 -3.28 -7.35
CA LEU A 103 -6.78 -4.66 -7.50
C LEU A 103 -8.28 -4.77 -7.72
N LEU A 104 -9.08 -3.85 -7.17
CA LEU A 104 -10.54 -3.90 -7.22
C LEU A 104 -11.15 -3.14 -8.40
N ASP A 105 -10.49 -2.07 -8.85
CA ASP A 105 -10.98 -1.23 -9.95
C ASP A 105 -9.98 -1.24 -11.11
N PRO A 106 -10.15 -2.12 -12.11
CA PRO A 106 -9.28 -2.16 -13.29
C PRO A 106 -9.33 -0.88 -14.13
N TYR A 107 -10.38 -0.08 -13.98
CA TYR A 107 -10.69 1.07 -14.81
C TYR A 107 -11.05 2.29 -13.95
N PRO A 108 -10.07 2.90 -13.25
CA PRO A 108 -10.33 4.01 -12.33
C PRO A 108 -10.92 5.27 -12.99
N GLN A 109 -10.89 5.34 -14.32
CA GLN A 109 -11.48 6.42 -15.14
C GLN A 109 -12.83 6.01 -15.79
N GLY A 110 -13.37 4.83 -15.45
CA GLY A 110 -14.58 4.27 -16.03
C GLY A 110 -14.33 3.43 -17.29
N ILE A 111 -15.28 2.55 -17.61
CA ILE A 111 -15.22 1.62 -18.76
C ILE A 111 -15.20 2.39 -20.09
N ASP A 112 -15.88 3.53 -20.16
CA ASP A 112 -15.93 4.37 -21.36
C ASP A 112 -14.57 4.98 -21.73
N TYR A 113 -13.65 5.04 -20.76
CA TYR A 113 -12.30 5.56 -20.97
C TYR A 113 -11.31 4.48 -21.42
N VAL A 114 -11.70 3.19 -21.40
CA VAL A 114 -10.84 2.06 -21.81
C VAL A 114 -10.22 2.24 -23.19
N PRO A 115 -10.94 2.73 -24.23
CA PRO A 115 -10.35 2.94 -25.55
C PRO A 115 -9.28 4.04 -25.59
N LYS A 116 -9.27 4.94 -24.60
CA LYS A 116 -8.35 6.09 -24.47
C LYS A 116 -7.31 5.89 -23.37
N ALA A 117 -7.44 4.85 -22.57
CA ALA A 117 -6.58 4.58 -21.43
C ALA A 117 -5.19 4.16 -21.90
N GLN A 118 -4.16 4.86 -21.42
CA GLN A 118 -2.79 4.37 -21.52
C GLN A 118 -2.64 3.12 -20.64
N TRP A 119 -1.76 2.20 -21.03
CA TRP A 119 -1.50 0.95 -20.28
C TRP A 119 -1.11 1.19 -18.81
N ASN A 120 -0.54 2.36 -18.52
CA ASN A 120 -0.13 2.77 -17.17
C ASN A 120 -1.33 3.24 -16.31
N ASN A 121 -2.50 3.47 -16.93
CA ASN A 121 -3.76 3.80 -16.26
C ASN A 121 -4.66 2.57 -16.07
N MET A 122 -4.23 1.40 -16.55
CA MET A 122 -4.91 0.13 -16.37
C MET A 122 -4.20 -0.66 -15.27
N LEU A 123 -4.96 -1.47 -14.54
CA LEU A 123 -4.44 -2.20 -13.40
C LEU A 123 -4.60 -3.71 -13.61
N ASN A 124 -3.53 -4.45 -13.34
CA ASN A 124 -3.53 -5.90 -13.39
C ASN A 124 -4.28 -6.45 -12.17
N THR A 125 -5.49 -6.96 -12.42
CA THR A 125 -6.38 -7.56 -11.42
C THR A 125 -5.93 -8.94 -10.95
N PHE A 126 -5.02 -9.59 -11.70
CA PHE A 126 -4.45 -10.91 -11.39
C PHE A 126 -2.93 -10.84 -11.34
N PRO A 127 -2.37 -10.18 -10.31
CA PRO A 127 -0.93 -10.14 -10.13
C PRO A 127 -0.37 -11.53 -9.84
N THR A 128 0.80 -11.81 -10.39
CA THR A 128 1.51 -13.09 -10.19
C THR A 128 2.74 -12.96 -9.30
N HIS A 129 3.28 -11.75 -9.16
CA HIS A 129 4.53 -11.48 -8.44
C HIS A 129 4.41 -10.29 -7.49
N MET A 130 5.26 -10.31 -6.47
CA MET A 130 5.45 -9.26 -5.49
C MET A 130 6.93 -9.02 -5.22
N THR A 131 7.27 -7.85 -4.71
CA THR A 131 8.62 -7.56 -4.23
C THR A 131 8.91 -8.40 -2.98
N PRO A 132 10.08 -9.06 -2.88
CA PRO A 132 10.47 -9.78 -1.67
C PRO A 132 10.54 -8.83 -0.46
N ARG A 133 10.38 -9.37 0.75
CA ARG A 133 10.52 -8.60 2.00
C ARG A 133 11.94 -8.08 2.14
N GLN A 134 12.09 -6.77 2.23
CA GLN A 134 13.39 -6.09 2.37
C GLN A 134 13.44 -5.32 3.69
N PRO A 135 14.63 -5.23 4.33
CA PRO A 135 14.82 -4.33 5.46
C PRO A 135 14.60 -2.89 5.00
N ARG A 136 14.05 -2.06 5.90
CA ARG A 136 13.85 -0.63 5.65
C ARG A 136 15.21 0.01 5.39
N THR A 137 15.40 0.48 4.16
CA THR A 137 16.66 1.04 3.68
C THR A 137 16.36 2.31 2.91
N GLU A 138 17.17 3.35 3.10
CA GLU A 138 17.12 4.53 2.24
C GLU A 138 17.60 4.13 0.83
N LEU A 139 16.72 4.32 -0.16
CA LEU A 139 17.05 4.01 -1.53
C LEU A 139 17.83 5.19 -2.13
N ASN A 140 19.13 5.01 -2.37
CA ASN A 140 20.03 6.01 -2.96
C ASN A 140 19.70 6.37 -4.43
N ARG A 141 18.77 5.66 -5.06
CA ARG A 141 18.36 5.89 -6.44
C ARG A 141 16.92 6.40 -6.44
N THR A 142 16.77 7.73 -6.48
CA THR A 142 15.66 8.28 -7.27
C THR A 142 15.87 7.75 -8.68
N GLY A 143 14.96 6.91 -9.17
CA GLY A 143 15.04 6.44 -10.55
C GLY A 143 15.21 7.65 -11.48
N ASP A 144 15.90 7.45 -12.60
CA ASP A 144 15.92 8.43 -13.69
C ASP A 144 14.52 9.02 -13.85
N GLU A 145 14.42 10.33 -14.15
CA GLU A 145 13.19 11.18 -14.11
C GLU A 145 11.94 10.61 -14.82
N LYS A 146 12.03 9.45 -15.47
CA LYS A 146 11.00 8.73 -16.20
C LYS A 146 10.42 7.51 -15.48
N VAL A 147 10.92 7.13 -14.31
CA VAL A 147 10.38 5.98 -13.56
C VAL A 147 9.21 6.44 -12.69
N TYR A 148 8.05 5.81 -12.85
CA TYR A 148 6.88 6.11 -12.04
C TYR A 148 7.11 5.87 -10.54
N LEU A 149 6.51 6.70 -9.69
CA LEU A 149 6.72 6.70 -8.23
C LEU A 149 6.30 5.37 -7.56
N GLU A 150 5.39 4.63 -8.19
CA GLU A 150 4.89 3.32 -7.77
C GLU A 150 5.79 2.14 -8.17
N CYS A 151 6.92 2.40 -8.84
CA CYS A 151 7.87 1.38 -9.26
C CYS A 151 9.01 1.20 -8.27
N LEU A 152 9.22 -0.03 -7.82
CA LEU A 152 10.36 -0.43 -7.01
C LEU A 152 11.43 -1.05 -7.91
N VAL A 153 12.44 -0.24 -8.26
CA VAL A 153 13.50 -0.62 -9.20
C VAL A 153 14.62 -1.40 -8.50
N GLY A 154 14.96 -2.57 -9.04
CA GLY A 154 16.09 -3.37 -8.57
C GLY A 154 15.90 -4.05 -7.22
N LEU A 155 14.67 -4.11 -6.69
CA LEU A 155 14.35 -4.78 -5.42
C LEU A 155 13.93 -6.24 -5.59
N GLY A 156 13.89 -6.74 -6.83
CA GLY A 156 13.59 -8.13 -7.15
C GLY A 156 12.10 -8.43 -7.25
N ALA A 157 11.79 -9.65 -7.66
CA ALA A 157 10.45 -10.17 -7.81
C ALA A 157 10.40 -11.61 -7.30
N THR A 158 9.35 -11.94 -6.55
CA THR A 158 9.06 -13.27 -6.03
C THR A 158 7.60 -13.63 -6.32
N PRO A 159 7.26 -14.92 -6.54
CA PRO A 159 5.89 -15.32 -6.77
C PRO A 159 4.97 -14.94 -5.61
N LEU A 160 3.75 -14.51 -5.95
CA LEU A 160 2.70 -14.33 -4.96
C LEU A 160 2.23 -15.70 -4.43
N PRO A 161 1.90 -15.82 -3.14
CA PRO A 161 1.32 -17.06 -2.61
C PRO A 161 -0.02 -17.40 -3.27
N ASP A 162 -0.27 -18.67 -3.60
CA ASP A 162 -1.51 -19.10 -4.27
C ASP A 162 -2.78 -18.71 -3.50
N MET A 163 -2.71 -18.75 -2.17
CA MET A 163 -3.81 -18.33 -1.29
C MET A 163 -4.22 -16.86 -1.54
N PHE A 164 -3.28 -16.01 -1.95
CA PHE A 164 -3.54 -14.60 -2.24
C PHE A 164 -4.48 -14.42 -3.43
N ALA A 165 -4.30 -15.19 -4.51
CA ALA A 165 -5.18 -15.15 -5.66
C ALA A 165 -6.63 -15.52 -5.26
N GLY A 166 -6.80 -16.54 -4.41
CA GLY A 166 -8.09 -16.91 -3.85
C GLY A 166 -8.74 -15.78 -3.02
N MET A 167 -7.95 -15.04 -2.24
CA MET A 167 -8.44 -13.88 -1.47
C MET A 167 -8.85 -12.71 -2.36
N LEU A 168 -8.13 -12.44 -3.45
CA LEU A 168 -8.50 -11.41 -4.43
C LEU A 168 -9.81 -11.72 -5.13
N LEU A 169 -9.95 -12.95 -5.65
CA LEU A 169 -11.16 -13.42 -6.34
C LEU A 169 -12.42 -13.23 -5.46
N ARG A 170 -12.33 -13.54 -4.16
CA ARG A 170 -13.43 -13.34 -3.21
C ARG A 170 -13.84 -11.88 -3.05
N ARG A 171 -12.93 -10.93 -3.24
CA ARG A 171 -13.21 -9.48 -3.17
C ARG A 171 -13.71 -8.91 -4.50
N HIS A 172 -13.39 -9.55 -5.63
CA HIS A 172 -13.95 -9.16 -6.94
C HIS A 172 -15.43 -9.53 -7.09
N VAL A 173 -15.86 -10.68 -6.58
CA VAL A 173 -17.23 -11.18 -6.76
C VAL A 173 -18.29 -10.19 -6.23
N PRO A 174 -18.17 -9.60 -5.02
CA PRO A 174 -19.11 -8.60 -4.54
C PRO A 174 -19.13 -7.33 -5.39
N VAL A 175 -17.97 -6.83 -5.85
CA VAL A 175 -17.86 -5.59 -6.65
C VAL A 175 -18.54 -5.76 -8.00
N ALA A 176 -18.33 -6.89 -8.69
CA ALA A 176 -18.99 -7.18 -9.96
C ALA A 176 -20.51 -7.39 -9.82
N SER A 177 -20.97 -7.89 -8.66
CA SER A 177 -22.39 -8.09 -8.36
C SER A 177 -23.12 -6.77 -8.09
N ILE A 178 -22.46 -5.83 -7.40
CA ILE A 178 -22.99 -4.49 -7.13
C ILE A 178 -22.98 -3.63 -8.40
N ALA A 179 -21.94 -3.73 -9.23
CA ALA A 179 -21.85 -3.00 -10.50
C ALA A 179 -22.91 -3.43 -11.54
N ARG A 180 -23.56 -4.58 -11.37
CA ARG A 180 -24.68 -5.04 -12.21
C ARG A 180 -26.06 -4.61 -11.69
N ALA A 181 -26.14 -4.02 -10.50
CA ALA A 181 -27.39 -3.62 -9.86
C ALA A 181 -27.65 -2.10 -9.92
N ILE A 182 -26.79 -1.35 -10.62
CA ILE A 182 -26.93 0.08 -10.96
C ILE A 182 -27.00 0.17 -12.49
#